data_AF-A0A6A6K9Z0-F1
#
_entry.id   AF-A0A6A6K9Z0-F1
#
_cell.length_a   1.000
_cell.length_b   1.000
_cell.length_c   1.000
_cell.angle_alpha   90.00
_cell.angle_beta   90.00
_cell.angle_gamma   90.00
#
_symmetry.space_group_name_H-M   'P 1'
#
loop_
_entity.id
_entity.type
_entity.pdbx_description
1 polymer ?
#
loop_
_entity_poly.entity_id
_entity_poly.type
_entity_poly.pdbx_seq_one_letter_code
_entity_poly.pdbx_strand_id
1 'polypeptide(L)'
;MQEHKIRYLQSFLQRRDDENDLSRNVTLDGCFIVEFIWKFNEGPFDKKDPIFGSDHILNALMLDLLLLENQLPFFILSELTGTAIPDRKLFVELILNTYKSFLPGPEYDPRDEYTLEEMMSIKNLVGLIQDNWQPSRERVKAYLENRRKDEKRFTRCASELREAGIKFKCVKGCNLLDVKFENGTMEIPQIKISDNTERVLRNLIAYEQMSSSPNSILFNRLYVIHG
;
A
#
# COMPACT_ATOMS: atom_id res chain seq x y z
N MET A 1 -25.51 1.12 18.51
CA MET A 1 -24.64 0.97 17.32
C MET A 1 -24.15 -0.47 17.15
N GLN A 2 -23.60 -1.11 18.20
CA GLN A 2 -23.18 -2.53 18.16
C GLN A 2 -24.33 -3.51 17.89
N GLU A 3 -25.53 -3.30 18.45
CA GLU A 3 -26.69 -4.18 18.19
C GLU A 3 -27.20 -4.14 16.74
N HIS A 4 -27.09 -2.99 16.07
CA HIS A 4 -27.49 -2.85 14.67
C HIS A 4 -26.48 -3.56 13.75
N LYS A 5 -25.18 -3.53 14.07
CA LYS A 5 -24.14 -4.31 13.38
C LYS A 5 -24.39 -5.82 13.53
N ILE A 6 -24.73 -6.28 14.73
CA ILE A 6 -24.99 -7.70 14.99
C ILE A 6 -26.25 -8.19 14.26
N ARG A 7 -27.37 -7.46 14.34
CA ARG A 7 -28.60 -7.82 13.61
C ARG A 7 -28.40 -7.78 12.09
N TYR A 8 -27.61 -6.84 11.58
CA TYR A 8 -27.32 -6.77 10.15
C TYR A 8 -26.42 -7.92 9.70
N LEU A 9 -25.33 -8.22 10.43
CA LEU A 9 -24.50 -9.40 10.20
C LEU A 9 -25.35 -10.67 10.19
N GLN A 10 -26.28 -10.82 11.13
CA GLN A 10 -27.24 -11.93 11.16
C GLN A 10 -28.15 -11.95 9.93
N SER A 11 -28.68 -10.80 9.48
CA SER A 11 -29.51 -10.71 8.27
C SER A 11 -28.75 -10.89 6.96
N PHE A 12 -27.46 -10.52 6.91
CA PHE A 12 -26.59 -10.71 5.77
C PHE A 12 -26.17 -12.18 5.66
N LEU A 13 -25.89 -12.82 6.80
CA LEU A 13 -25.64 -14.26 6.91
C LEU A 13 -26.90 -15.08 6.58
N GLN A 14 -28.09 -14.69 7.03
CA GLN A 14 -29.38 -15.35 6.69
C GLN A 14 -29.78 -15.22 5.21
N ARG A 15 -29.28 -14.22 4.49
CA ARG A 15 -29.55 -14.09 3.04
C ARG A 15 -28.73 -15.06 2.18
N ARG A 16 -27.77 -15.78 2.77
CA ARG A 16 -26.98 -16.85 2.13
C ARG A 16 -27.04 -18.12 2.99
N ASP A 17 -28.25 -18.64 3.19
CA ASP A 17 -28.46 -19.88 3.94
C ASP A 17 -28.15 -21.17 3.15
N ASP A 18 -27.55 -21.08 1.94
CA ASP A 18 -27.07 -22.26 1.22
C ASP A 18 -25.58 -22.08 0.80
N GLU A 19 -24.71 -22.86 1.44
CA GLU A 19 -23.32 -23.22 1.08
C GLU A 19 -22.17 -22.18 1.16
N ASN A 20 -21.54 -22.10 2.34
CA ASN A 20 -20.11 -22.43 2.58
C ASN A 20 -19.52 -21.63 3.75
N ASP A 21 -18.86 -22.33 4.69
CA ASP A 21 -18.03 -21.75 5.78
C ASP A 21 -17.07 -20.66 5.27
N LEU A 22 -16.61 -20.79 4.02
CA LEU A 22 -15.76 -19.83 3.33
C LEU A 22 -16.38 -18.42 3.26
N SER A 23 -17.68 -18.30 2.93
CA SER A 23 -18.33 -17.00 2.75
C SER A 23 -18.51 -16.26 4.08
N ARG A 24 -18.76 -17.02 5.14
CA ARG A 24 -18.85 -16.51 6.51
C ARG A 24 -17.49 -16.03 7.00
N ASN A 25 -16.44 -16.82 6.78
CA ASN A 25 -15.07 -16.46 7.19
C ASN A 25 -14.61 -15.18 6.47
N VAL A 26 -14.76 -15.10 5.15
CA VAL A 26 -14.42 -13.90 4.37
C VAL A 26 -15.17 -12.66 4.86
N THR A 27 -16.44 -12.79 5.23
CA THR A 27 -17.24 -11.68 5.75
C THR A 27 -16.73 -11.22 7.13
N LEU A 28 -16.42 -12.16 8.02
CA LEU A 28 -15.88 -11.86 9.34
C LEU A 28 -14.52 -11.18 9.24
N ASP A 29 -13.63 -11.68 8.39
CA ASP A 29 -12.30 -11.11 8.14
C ASP A 29 -12.43 -9.69 7.56
N GLY A 30 -13.34 -9.48 6.61
CA GLY A 30 -13.63 -8.17 6.06
C GLY A 30 -14.15 -7.18 7.11
N CYS A 31 -15.07 -7.62 7.98
CA CYS A 31 -15.58 -6.78 9.07
C CYS A 31 -14.50 -6.43 10.09
N PHE A 32 -13.63 -7.39 10.41
CA PHE A 32 -12.49 -7.17 11.28
C PHE A 32 -11.55 -6.10 10.72
N ILE A 33 -11.19 -6.18 9.43
CA ILE A 33 -10.33 -5.19 8.77
C ILE A 33 -10.97 -3.80 8.84
N VAL A 34 -12.25 -3.67 8.49
CA VAL A 34 -12.94 -2.37 8.52
C VAL A 34 -12.98 -1.80 9.94
N GLU A 35 -13.28 -2.61 10.95
CA GLU A 35 -13.28 -2.16 12.35
C GLU A 35 -11.87 -1.78 12.84
N PHE A 36 -10.86 -2.56 12.47
CA PHE A 36 -9.47 -2.29 12.81
C PHE A 36 -9.01 -0.94 12.24
N ILE A 37 -9.22 -0.71 10.94
CA ILE A 37 -8.90 0.57 10.29
C ILE A 37 -9.64 1.72 10.95
N TRP A 38 -10.93 1.56 11.25
CA TRP A 38 -11.69 2.61 11.93
C TRP A 38 -11.12 2.94 13.31
N LYS A 39 -10.93 1.93 14.17
CA LYS A 39 -10.41 2.10 15.54
C LYS A 39 -9.02 2.70 15.57
N PHE A 40 -8.15 2.32 14.62
CA PHE A 40 -6.81 2.88 14.51
C PHE A 40 -6.84 4.42 14.35
N ASN A 41 -7.88 4.94 13.69
CA ASN A 41 -8.02 6.36 13.36
C ASN A 41 -8.94 7.14 14.32
N GLU A 42 -9.64 6.49 15.25
CA GLU A 42 -10.64 7.14 16.11
C GLU A 42 -10.03 7.92 17.28
N GLY A 43 -8.81 7.58 17.74
CA GLY A 43 -8.17 8.29 18.84
C GLY A 43 -7.15 7.48 19.62
N PRO A 44 -6.81 7.88 20.86
CA PRO A 44 -5.77 7.22 21.64
C PRO A 44 -6.16 5.77 21.95
N PHE A 45 -5.21 4.88 21.76
CA PHE A 45 -5.38 3.46 22.01
C PHE A 45 -5.66 3.17 23.48
N ASP A 46 -6.68 2.35 23.74
CA ASP A 46 -6.89 1.79 25.07
C ASP A 46 -5.78 0.78 25.36
N LYS A 47 -5.01 1.03 26.44
CA LYS A 47 -3.93 0.13 26.88
C LYS A 47 -4.42 -1.25 27.28
N LYS A 48 -5.72 -1.41 27.54
CA LYS A 48 -6.34 -2.72 27.85
C LYS A 48 -6.80 -3.46 26.59
N ASP A 49 -6.80 -2.80 25.43
CA ASP A 49 -7.17 -3.45 24.18
C ASP A 49 -6.09 -4.50 23.82
N PRO A 50 -6.48 -5.73 23.48
CA PRO A 50 -5.54 -6.81 23.20
C PRO A 50 -4.68 -6.57 21.97
N ILE A 51 -5.12 -5.73 21.03
CA ILE A 51 -4.41 -5.37 19.81
C ILE A 51 -3.69 -4.04 20.02
N PHE A 52 -4.44 -2.99 20.34
CA PHE A 52 -3.91 -1.62 20.40
C PHE A 52 -3.11 -1.31 21.68
N GLY A 53 -3.24 -2.14 22.73
CA GLY A 53 -2.45 -2.03 23.95
C GLY A 53 -1.05 -2.62 23.85
N SER A 54 -0.70 -3.29 22.74
CA SER A 54 0.60 -3.94 22.54
C SER A 54 1.17 -3.61 21.16
N ASP A 55 2.23 -2.80 21.12
CA ASP A 55 2.92 -2.43 19.88
C ASP A 55 3.38 -3.65 19.08
N HIS A 56 3.81 -4.72 19.76
CA HIS A 56 4.23 -5.95 19.09
C HIS A 56 3.07 -6.67 18.38
N ILE A 57 1.90 -6.73 19.01
CA ILE A 57 0.71 -7.36 18.43
C ILE A 57 0.19 -6.49 17.28
N LEU A 58 0.10 -5.18 17.49
CA LEU A 58 -0.31 -4.23 16.47
C LEU A 58 0.60 -4.30 15.23
N ASN A 59 1.93 -4.31 15.42
CA ASN A 59 2.89 -4.43 14.33
C ASN A 59 2.77 -5.78 13.60
N ALA A 60 2.61 -6.88 14.33
CA ALA A 60 2.44 -8.20 13.74
C ALA A 60 1.16 -8.26 12.88
N LEU A 61 0.05 -7.71 13.39
CA LEU A 61 -1.21 -7.65 12.67
C LEU A 61 -1.13 -6.77 11.41
N MET A 62 -0.51 -5.59 11.51
CA MET A 62 -0.30 -4.69 10.37
C MET A 62 0.49 -5.38 9.25
N LEU A 63 1.51 -6.18 9.59
CA LEU A 63 2.26 -6.97 8.59
C LEU A 63 1.43 -8.10 8.00
N ASP A 64 0.66 -8.78 8.84
CA ASP A 64 -0.16 -9.91 8.45
C ASP A 64 -1.25 -9.50 7.44
N LEU A 65 -1.89 -8.34 7.66
CA LEU A 65 -2.86 -7.76 6.72
C LEU A 65 -2.24 -7.38 5.37
N LEU A 66 -0.91 -7.20 5.30
CA LEU A 66 -0.17 -6.94 4.05
C LEU A 66 0.44 -8.21 3.43
N LEU A 67 0.20 -9.40 3.99
CA LEU A 67 0.60 -10.65 3.34
C LEU A 67 -0.29 -10.94 2.15
N LEU A 68 0.32 -11.45 1.08
CA LEU A 68 -0.38 -11.85 -0.14
C LEU A 68 -1.45 -12.91 0.10
N GLU A 69 -1.16 -13.83 1.02
CA GLU A 69 -2.04 -14.92 1.42
C GLU A 69 -3.26 -14.43 2.21
N ASN A 70 -3.19 -13.23 2.80
CA ASN A 70 -4.25 -12.63 3.61
C ASN A 70 -5.01 -11.51 2.87
N GLN A 71 -5.06 -11.56 1.54
CA GLN A 71 -5.74 -10.53 0.75
C GLN A 71 -7.19 -10.87 0.45
N LEU A 72 -8.08 -9.95 0.84
CA LEU A 72 -9.46 -9.92 0.36
C LEU A 72 -9.58 -8.99 -0.85
N PRO A 73 -10.44 -9.32 -1.83
CA PRO A 73 -10.82 -8.38 -2.86
C PRO A 73 -11.33 -7.07 -2.24
N PHE A 74 -10.80 -5.94 -2.70
CA PHE A 74 -11.08 -4.63 -2.10
C PHE A 74 -12.56 -4.25 -2.17
N PHE A 75 -13.29 -4.72 -3.19
CA PHE A 75 -14.73 -4.49 -3.29
C PHE A 75 -15.48 -5.04 -2.08
N ILE A 76 -15.03 -6.14 -1.46
CA ILE A 76 -15.66 -6.69 -0.25
C ILE A 76 -15.52 -5.69 0.90
N LEU A 77 -14.31 -5.15 1.10
CA LEU A 77 -14.04 -4.13 2.12
C LEU A 77 -14.83 -2.85 1.85
N SER A 78 -14.93 -2.45 0.57
CA SER A 78 -15.67 -1.27 0.13
C SER A 78 -17.18 -1.39 0.36
N GLU A 79 -17.77 -2.56 0.07
CA GLU A 79 -19.19 -2.84 0.34
C GLU A 79 -19.47 -2.89 1.85
N LEU A 80 -18.64 -3.59 2.62
CA LEU A 80 -18.75 -3.62 4.08
C LEU A 80 -18.60 -2.22 4.69
N THR A 81 -17.73 -1.39 4.12
CA THR A 81 -17.54 -0.02 4.56
C THR A 81 -18.71 0.88 4.18
N GLY A 82 -19.29 0.76 2.99
CA GLY A 82 -20.46 1.55 2.55
C GLY A 82 -21.69 1.39 3.46
N THR A 83 -21.72 0.32 4.26
CA THR A 83 -22.75 0.12 5.30
C THR A 83 -22.46 0.82 6.63
N ALA A 84 -21.20 1.22 6.89
CA ALA A 84 -20.72 1.82 8.13
C ALA A 84 -20.22 3.26 7.98
N ILE A 85 -19.73 3.63 6.78
CA ILE A 85 -19.14 4.92 6.41
C ILE A 85 -19.76 5.32 5.05
N PRO A 86 -20.36 6.50 4.90
CA PRO A 86 -21.04 6.89 3.66
C PRO A 86 -20.11 7.10 2.46
N ASP A 87 -18.80 7.23 2.71
CA ASP A 87 -17.82 7.67 1.73
C ASP A 87 -16.68 6.65 1.55
N ARG A 88 -16.60 6.07 0.36
CA ARG A 88 -15.52 5.14 -0.05
C ARG A 88 -14.16 5.84 -0.09
N LYS A 89 -14.14 7.14 -0.40
CA LYS A 89 -12.92 7.96 -0.39
C LYS A 89 -12.34 8.03 1.01
N LEU A 90 -13.19 8.31 1.99
CA LEU A 90 -12.79 8.34 3.40
C LEU A 90 -12.16 7.01 3.83
N PHE A 91 -12.69 5.86 3.38
CA PHE A 91 -12.09 4.57 3.74
C PHE A 91 -10.68 4.38 3.17
N VAL A 92 -10.45 4.78 1.91
CA VAL A 92 -9.10 4.77 1.31
C VAL A 92 -8.15 5.67 2.10
N GLU A 93 -8.59 6.87 2.46
CA GLU A 93 -7.80 7.81 3.27
C GLU A 93 -7.45 7.23 4.66
N LEU A 94 -8.40 6.59 5.33
CA LEU A 94 -8.17 5.94 6.62
C LEU A 94 -7.15 4.79 6.50
N ILE A 95 -7.22 3.99 5.44
CA ILE A 95 -6.22 2.93 5.18
C ILE A 95 -4.83 3.55 5.01
N LEU A 96 -4.69 4.55 4.14
CA LEU A 96 -3.40 5.20 3.87
C LEU A 96 -2.84 5.86 5.13
N ASN A 97 -3.70 6.48 5.96
CA ASN A 97 -3.29 7.04 7.24
C ASN A 97 -2.84 5.96 8.25
N THR A 98 -3.50 4.81 8.28
CA THR A 98 -3.14 3.67 9.14
C THR A 98 -1.72 3.19 8.85
N TYR A 99 -1.35 3.09 7.58
CA TYR A 99 -0.03 2.59 7.15
C TYR A 99 1.05 3.69 6.99
N LYS A 100 0.68 4.96 7.17
CA LYS A 100 1.57 6.12 6.97
C LYS A 100 2.92 6.03 7.68
N SER A 101 2.93 5.60 8.94
CA SER A 101 4.15 5.45 9.75
C SER A 101 4.79 4.07 9.62
N PHE A 102 4.03 3.11 9.07
CA PHE A 102 4.42 1.71 8.97
C PHE A 102 5.33 1.46 7.76
N LEU A 103 5.17 2.28 6.73
CA LEU A 103 5.79 2.04 5.45
C LEU A 103 7.05 2.89 5.22
N PRO A 104 8.12 2.33 4.61
CA PRO A 104 9.36 3.05 4.26
C PRO A 104 9.09 4.08 3.16
N GLY A 105 8.81 5.34 3.52
CA GLY A 105 8.69 6.39 2.52
C GLY A 105 8.17 7.71 3.07
N PRO A 106 8.15 8.75 2.24
CA PRO A 106 7.42 9.96 2.56
C PRO A 106 5.93 9.69 2.75
N GLU A 107 5.30 10.52 3.56
CA GLU A 107 3.88 10.45 3.88
C GLU A 107 3.04 10.56 2.59
N TYR A 108 1.97 9.77 2.48
CA TYR A 108 0.92 9.98 1.46
C TYR A 108 0.52 11.45 1.44
N ASP A 109 0.49 12.05 0.25
CA ASP A 109 0.01 13.41 0.07
C ASP A 109 -1.51 13.38 -0.06
N PRO A 110 -2.27 13.90 0.93
CA PRO A 110 -3.74 13.89 0.89
C PRO A 110 -4.33 14.68 -0.30
N ARG A 111 -3.49 15.43 -1.02
CA ARG A 111 -3.87 16.20 -2.21
C ARG A 111 -3.96 15.35 -3.48
N ASP A 112 -3.40 14.14 -3.48
CA ASP A 112 -3.55 13.19 -4.58
C ASP A 112 -4.93 12.51 -4.45
N GLU A 113 -5.97 13.18 -4.94
CA GLU A 113 -7.32 12.64 -4.87
C GLU A 113 -7.47 11.41 -5.76
N TYR A 114 -7.76 10.26 -5.14
CA TYR A 114 -8.22 9.08 -5.88
C TYR A 114 -9.55 9.42 -6.60
N THR A 115 -9.58 9.21 -7.90
CA THR A 115 -10.82 9.26 -8.69
C THR A 115 -11.68 8.02 -8.38
N LEU A 116 -12.98 8.11 -8.66
CA LEU A 116 -13.89 6.95 -8.52
C LEU A 116 -13.44 5.76 -9.39
N GLU A 117 -12.91 6.03 -10.58
CA GLU A 117 -12.38 5.00 -11.49
C GLU A 117 -11.17 4.30 -10.89
N GLU A 118 -10.22 5.04 -10.31
CA GLU A 118 -9.07 4.48 -9.61
C GLU A 118 -9.51 3.64 -8.42
N MET A 119 -10.48 4.12 -7.62
CA MET A 119 -11.02 3.35 -6.50
C MET A 119 -11.69 2.05 -6.93
N MET A 120 -12.39 2.04 -8.07
CA MET A 120 -13.01 0.84 -8.63
C MET A 120 -11.97 -0.15 -9.17
N SER A 121 -10.77 0.32 -9.48
CA SER A 121 -9.66 -0.52 -9.97
C SER A 121 -8.81 -1.14 -8.86
N ILE A 122 -8.98 -0.70 -7.60
CA ILE A 122 -8.25 -1.26 -6.46
C ILE A 122 -8.60 -2.74 -6.30
N LYS A 123 -7.57 -3.59 -6.32
CA LYS A 123 -7.74 -5.04 -6.26
C LYS A 123 -7.89 -5.57 -4.84
N ASN A 124 -7.03 -5.13 -3.93
CA ASN A 124 -6.96 -5.54 -2.53
C ASN A 124 -6.15 -4.50 -1.73
N LEU A 125 -5.96 -4.75 -0.43
CA LEU A 125 -5.25 -3.83 0.47
C LEU A 125 -3.80 -3.61 0.03
N VAL A 126 -3.07 -4.66 -0.32
CA VAL A 126 -1.68 -4.57 -0.80
C VAL A 126 -1.58 -3.79 -2.11
N GLY A 127 -2.55 -3.99 -3.02
CA GLY A 127 -2.65 -3.23 -4.27
C GLY A 127 -2.81 -1.73 -4.03
N LEU A 128 -3.66 -1.33 -3.08
CA LEU A 128 -3.80 0.07 -2.69
C LEU A 128 -2.49 0.67 -2.16
N ILE A 129 -1.78 -0.07 -1.29
CA ILE A 129 -0.47 0.36 -0.78
C ILE A 129 0.58 0.46 -1.89
N GLN A 130 0.59 -0.48 -2.83
CA GLN A 130 1.50 -0.45 -3.98
C GLN A 130 1.20 0.74 -4.89
N ASP A 131 -0.08 1.02 -5.19
CA ASP A 131 -0.50 2.12 -6.06
C ASP A 131 -0.04 3.47 -5.52
N ASN A 132 -0.09 3.66 -4.20
CA ASN A 132 0.43 4.83 -3.52
C ASN A 132 1.94 5.07 -3.73
N TRP A 133 2.69 4.03 -4.12
CA TRP A 133 4.13 4.08 -4.32
C TRP A 133 4.57 3.95 -5.76
N GLN A 134 3.64 3.91 -6.70
CA GLN A 134 3.99 3.95 -8.11
C GLN A 134 4.61 5.30 -8.46
N PRO A 135 5.60 5.36 -9.37
CA PRO A 135 6.09 6.63 -9.88
C PRO A 135 4.94 7.42 -10.51
N SER A 136 5.01 8.75 -10.46
CA SER A 136 3.98 9.60 -11.08
C SER A 136 3.78 9.25 -12.57
N ARG A 137 2.58 9.52 -13.10
CA ARG A 137 2.24 9.23 -14.51
C ARG A 137 3.21 9.91 -15.47
N GLU A 138 3.66 11.11 -15.15
CA GLU A 138 4.66 11.87 -15.92
C GLU A 138 5.98 11.11 -15.99
N ARG A 139 6.40 10.45 -14.89
CA ARG A 139 7.64 9.68 -14.85
C ARG A 139 7.53 8.35 -15.57
N VAL A 140 6.40 7.66 -15.45
CA VAL A 140 6.13 6.47 -16.28
C VAL A 140 6.18 6.83 -17.76
N LYS A 141 5.54 7.94 -18.15
CA LYS A 141 5.58 8.45 -19.52
C LYS A 141 7.00 8.80 -19.97
N ALA A 142 7.74 9.60 -19.19
CA ALA A 142 9.12 9.95 -19.49
C ALA A 142 10.03 8.72 -19.62
N TYR A 143 9.83 7.71 -18.76
CA TYR A 143 10.56 6.44 -18.87
C TYR A 143 10.26 5.73 -20.19
N LEU A 144 8.98 5.57 -20.54
CA LEU A 144 8.56 4.88 -21.76
C LEU A 144 9.04 5.60 -23.04
N GLU A 145 9.00 6.93 -23.04
CA GLU A 145 9.48 7.77 -24.16
C GLU A 145 11.00 7.67 -24.35
N ASN A 146 11.76 7.62 -23.25
CA ASN A 146 13.22 7.53 -23.29
C ASN A 146 13.73 6.09 -23.36
N ARG A 147 12.84 5.08 -23.35
CA ARG A 147 13.22 3.67 -23.40
C ARG A 147 13.70 3.28 -24.79
N ARG A 148 15.01 3.29 -25.00
CA ARG A 148 15.62 2.66 -26.19
C ARG A 148 15.38 1.15 -26.14
N LYS A 149 14.73 0.59 -27.18
CA LYS A 149 14.31 -0.82 -27.23
C LYS A 149 15.46 -1.84 -27.17
N ASP A 150 16.70 -1.43 -27.44
CA ASP A 150 17.83 -2.35 -27.66
C ASP A 150 18.96 -2.32 -26.63
N GLU A 151 18.84 -1.56 -25.54
CA GLU A 151 19.95 -1.45 -24.59
C GLU A 151 19.70 -2.26 -23.31
N LYS A 152 20.23 -3.49 -23.28
CA LYS A 152 20.60 -4.19 -22.03
C LYS A 152 21.78 -3.43 -21.39
N ARG A 153 21.56 -2.19 -20.98
CA ARG A 153 22.56 -1.43 -20.21
C ARG A 153 22.43 -1.85 -18.76
N PHE A 154 23.54 -2.31 -18.18
CA PHE A 154 23.67 -2.44 -16.75
C PHE A 154 23.48 -1.08 -16.10
N THR A 155 22.67 -1.02 -15.06
CA THR A 155 22.53 0.19 -14.24
C THR A 155 23.89 0.48 -13.61
N ARG A 156 24.41 1.69 -13.80
CA ARG A 156 25.66 2.13 -13.18
C ARG A 156 25.48 2.26 -11.67
N CYS A 157 26.47 1.87 -10.90
CA CYS A 157 26.39 1.98 -9.45
C CYS A 157 26.55 3.44 -8.98
N ALA A 158 26.14 3.72 -7.75
CA ALA A 158 26.19 5.08 -7.20
C ALA A 158 27.62 5.68 -7.21
N SER A 159 28.65 4.84 -7.01
CA SER A 159 30.06 5.26 -7.06
C SER A 159 30.48 5.71 -8.45
N GLU A 160 30.16 4.91 -9.50
CA GLU A 160 30.46 5.27 -10.89
C GLU A 160 29.75 6.57 -11.32
N LEU A 161 28.50 6.75 -10.89
CA LEU A 161 27.76 7.98 -11.17
C LEU A 161 28.42 9.20 -10.51
N ARG A 162 28.87 9.05 -9.26
CA ARG A 162 29.59 10.11 -8.54
C ARG A 162 30.93 10.45 -9.23
N GLU A 163 31.67 9.44 -9.70
CA GLU A 163 32.91 9.62 -10.45
C GLU A 163 32.67 10.33 -11.80
N ALA A 164 31.52 10.08 -12.43
CA ALA A 164 31.08 10.79 -13.63
C ALA A 164 30.61 12.23 -13.36
N GLY A 165 30.73 12.74 -12.13
CA GLY A 165 30.38 14.11 -11.76
C GLY A 165 28.91 14.31 -11.37
N ILE A 166 28.13 13.23 -11.23
CA ILE A 166 26.74 13.32 -10.77
C ILE A 166 26.72 13.57 -9.26
N LYS A 167 26.00 14.62 -8.86
CA LYS A 167 25.78 14.96 -7.44
C LYS A 167 24.55 14.24 -6.94
N PHE A 168 24.55 13.82 -5.69
CA PHE A 168 23.39 13.23 -5.03
C PHE A 168 22.85 14.20 -3.98
N LYS A 169 21.53 14.38 -3.95
CA LYS A 169 20.85 15.26 -3.01
C LYS A 169 19.66 14.52 -2.41
N CYS A 170 19.61 14.46 -1.09
CA CYS A 170 18.44 13.96 -0.38
C CYS A 170 17.35 15.05 -0.37
N VAL A 171 16.12 14.70 -0.75
CA VAL A 171 14.97 15.61 -0.76
C VAL A 171 13.82 15.04 0.05
N LYS A 172 13.02 15.92 0.65
CA LYS A 172 11.70 15.54 1.17
C LYS A 172 10.75 15.46 -0.02
N GLY A 173 10.48 14.26 -0.51
CA GLY A 173 9.48 13.98 -1.54
C GLY A 173 8.13 13.60 -0.93
N CYS A 174 7.11 13.43 -1.75
CA CYS A 174 5.81 12.83 -1.36
C CYS A 174 5.70 11.35 -1.77
N ASN A 175 6.61 10.86 -2.62
CA ASN A 175 6.57 9.48 -3.12
C ASN A 175 7.96 8.82 -3.01
N LEU A 176 7.97 7.54 -2.59
CA LEU A 176 9.16 6.73 -2.37
C LEU A 176 10.06 6.64 -3.61
N LEU A 177 9.46 6.55 -4.80
CA LEU A 177 10.17 6.31 -6.04
C LEU A 177 10.47 7.58 -6.84
N ASP A 178 10.15 8.78 -6.34
CA ASP A 178 10.28 10.07 -7.05
C ASP A 178 11.73 10.60 -7.16
N VAL A 179 12.59 9.85 -7.84
CA VAL A 179 13.98 10.24 -8.12
C VAL A 179 14.06 11.22 -9.30
N LYS A 180 14.60 12.41 -9.11
CA LYS A 180 14.73 13.42 -10.19
C LYS A 180 16.18 13.56 -10.60
N PHE A 181 16.42 13.83 -11.88
CA PHE A 181 17.75 14.16 -12.37
C PHE A 181 17.70 15.47 -13.14
N GLU A 182 18.28 16.51 -12.55
CA GLU A 182 18.28 17.86 -13.11
C GLU A 182 19.66 18.48 -12.93
N ASN A 183 20.19 19.07 -14.01
CA ASN A 183 21.46 19.81 -13.98
C ASN A 183 22.62 19.04 -13.34
N GLY A 184 22.76 17.75 -13.65
CA GLY A 184 23.83 16.90 -13.09
C GLY A 184 23.63 16.48 -11.64
N THR A 185 22.47 16.76 -11.04
CA THR A 185 22.13 16.37 -9.67
C THR A 185 20.98 15.37 -9.67
N MET A 186 21.20 14.24 -9.02
CA MET A 186 20.19 13.23 -8.72
C MET A 186 19.56 13.54 -7.35
N GLU A 187 18.31 13.96 -7.35
CA GLU A 187 17.51 14.15 -6.16
C GLU A 187 16.80 12.84 -5.79
N ILE A 188 17.03 12.34 -4.58
CA ILE A 188 16.48 11.07 -4.09
C ILE A 188 15.61 11.36 -2.86
N PRO A 189 14.35 10.88 -2.83
CA PRO A 189 13.48 11.00 -1.66
C PRO A 189 14.11 10.38 -0.40
N GLN A 190 13.94 11.02 0.74
CA GLN A 190 14.34 10.46 2.02
C GLN A 190 13.48 9.23 2.36
N ILE A 191 14.14 8.11 2.67
CA ILE A 191 13.49 6.87 3.13
C ILE A 191 13.85 6.65 4.60
N LYS A 192 12.84 6.34 5.42
CA LYS A 192 13.05 5.89 6.80
C LYS A 192 13.05 4.37 6.81
N ILE A 193 14.14 3.79 7.32
CA ILE A 193 14.28 2.35 7.48
C ILE A 193 13.94 1.99 8.93
N SER A 194 13.11 0.96 9.10
CA SER A 194 12.70 0.36 10.35
C SER A 194 12.76 -1.16 10.24
N ASP A 195 12.60 -1.88 11.36
CA ASP A 195 12.62 -3.35 11.40
C ASP A 195 11.56 -4.00 10.49
N ASN A 196 10.48 -3.28 10.17
CA ASN A 196 9.41 -3.76 9.30
C ASN A 196 9.67 -3.51 7.81
N THR A 197 10.63 -2.63 7.48
CA THR A 197 10.89 -2.16 6.11
C THR A 197 11.18 -3.30 5.15
N GLU A 198 12.06 -4.22 5.54
CA GLU A 198 12.42 -5.36 4.69
C GLU A 198 11.21 -6.24 4.39
N ARG A 199 10.37 -6.52 5.40
CA ARG A 199 9.20 -7.39 5.28
C ARG A 199 8.16 -6.78 4.35
N VAL A 200 7.87 -5.49 4.53
CA VAL A 200 6.95 -4.73 3.68
C VAL A 200 7.44 -4.72 2.23
N LEU A 201 8.70 -4.40 2.00
CA LEU A 201 9.26 -4.37 0.63
C LEU A 201 9.18 -5.75 -0.03
N ARG A 202 9.59 -6.82 0.66
CA ARG A 202 9.53 -8.19 0.12
C ARG A 202 8.12 -8.59 -0.30
N ASN A 203 7.10 -8.28 0.52
CA ASN A 203 5.70 -8.57 0.19
C ASN A 203 5.24 -7.79 -1.05
N LEU A 204 5.62 -6.53 -1.19
CA LEU A 204 5.24 -5.71 -2.34
C LEU A 204 5.96 -6.11 -3.62
N ILE A 205 7.21 -6.53 -3.53
CA ILE A 205 7.96 -7.11 -4.66
C ILE A 205 7.29 -8.39 -5.12
N ALA A 206 6.91 -9.27 -4.19
CA ALA A 206 6.18 -10.49 -4.50
C ALA A 206 4.81 -10.16 -5.14
N TYR A 207 4.10 -9.15 -4.64
CA TYR A 207 2.85 -8.67 -5.24
C TYR A 207 3.06 -8.22 -6.68
N GLU A 208 4.08 -7.40 -6.93
CA GLU A 208 4.41 -6.91 -8.28
C GLU A 208 4.71 -8.06 -9.24
N GLN A 209 5.49 -9.05 -8.79
CA GLN A 209 5.86 -10.21 -9.61
C GLN A 209 4.67 -11.12 -9.93
N MET A 210 3.70 -11.23 -9.02
CA MET A 210 2.48 -12.01 -9.22
C MET A 210 1.43 -11.26 -10.04
N SER A 211 1.37 -9.94 -9.89
CA SER A 211 0.51 -9.09 -10.69
C SER A 211 1.11 -9.02 -12.09
N SER A 212 0.51 -9.69 -13.08
CA SER A 212 0.94 -9.65 -14.49
C SER A 212 0.72 -8.27 -15.15
N SER A 213 1.11 -7.18 -14.48
CA SER A 213 1.05 -5.83 -15.00
C SER A 213 2.21 -5.59 -15.98
N PRO A 214 1.97 -4.97 -17.13
CA PRO A 214 3.03 -4.48 -18.02
C PRO A 214 4.00 -3.50 -17.34
N ASN A 215 3.61 -2.94 -16.18
CA ASN A 215 4.43 -2.05 -15.35
C ASN A 215 5.29 -2.78 -14.29
N SER A 216 5.24 -4.12 -14.23
CA SER A 216 6.06 -5.00 -13.32
C SER A 216 7.59 -4.92 -13.54
N ILE A 217 8.05 -3.94 -14.32
CA ILE A 217 9.44 -3.74 -14.70
C ILE A 217 10.12 -2.73 -13.78
N LEU A 218 9.36 -2.02 -12.92
CA LEU A 218 9.89 -0.88 -12.16
C LEU A 218 10.69 -1.30 -10.94
N PHE A 219 10.24 -2.26 -10.10
CA PHE A 219 11.12 -2.76 -9.01
C PHE A 219 12.15 -3.77 -9.49
N ASN A 220 11.85 -4.55 -10.53
CA ASN A 220 12.77 -5.56 -11.07
C ASN A 220 14.09 -4.96 -11.60
N ARG A 221 14.17 -3.64 -11.80
CA ARG A 221 15.43 -2.94 -12.17
C ARG A 221 16.10 -2.17 -11.02
N LEU A 222 15.42 -1.97 -9.89
CA LEU A 222 16.03 -1.44 -8.65
C LEU A 222 16.83 -2.52 -7.90
N TYR A 223 16.55 -3.81 -8.16
CA TYR A 223 17.26 -4.94 -7.53
C TYR A 223 18.72 -5.12 -7.93
N VAL A 224 19.23 -4.36 -8.91
CA VAL A 224 20.67 -4.39 -9.25
C VAL A 224 21.52 -3.58 -8.25
N ILE A 225 20.90 -2.95 -7.24
CA ILE A 225 21.63 -2.08 -6.29
C ILE A 225 22.20 -2.85 -5.09
N HIS A 226 21.80 -4.11 -4.83
CA HIS A 226 22.35 -4.91 -3.71
C HIS A 226 22.67 -6.35 -4.12
N GLY A 227 23.77 -6.49 -4.86
CA GLY A 227 24.52 -7.74 -5.04
C GLY A 227 26.01 -7.43 -5.05
#